data_AF-A0A3F3LYJ4-F1
#
_entry.id   AF-A0A3F3LYJ4-F1
#
_cell.length_a   1.000
_cell.length_b   1.000
_cell.length_c   1.000
_cell.angle_alpha   90.00
_cell.angle_beta   90.00
_cell.angle_gamma   90.00
#
_symmetry.space_group_name_H-M   'P 1'
#
loop_
_entity.id
_entity.type
_entity.pdbx_description
1 polymer ?
#
loop_
_entity_poly.entity_id
_entity_poly.type
_entity_poly.pdbx_seq_one_letter_code
_entity_poly.pdbx_strand_id
1 'polypeptide(L)' 'MEKGIADIAKIKQVLKQASIKDLAEGTGLARNTIASLKSGARKVEKLNLVAAIKLTEYADQVYKPIIEIWGQEEKNN' A
#
# COMPACT_ATOMS: atom_id res chain seq x y z
N MET A 1 10.28 -9.52 -6.32
CA MET A 1 9.61 -8.21 -6.16
C MET A 1 10.37 -7.21 -7.01
N GLU A 2 9.71 -6.60 -7.98
CA GLU A 2 10.31 -5.57 -8.83
C GLU A 2 10.54 -4.32 -7.97
N LYS A 3 11.78 -4.13 -7.51
CA LYS A 3 12.15 -2.97 -6.70
C LYS A 3 12.02 -1.72 -7.57
N GLY A 4 11.23 -0.75 -7.11
CA GLY A 4 11.13 0.56 -7.76
C GLY A 4 9.89 0.81 -8.62
N ILE A 5 8.89 -0.09 -8.61
CA ILE A 5 7.61 0.14 -9.29
C ILE A 5 6.63 0.78 -8.32
N ALA A 6 6.00 1.89 -8.76
CA ALA A 6 4.88 2.51 -8.06
C ALA A 6 3.55 2.04 -8.68
N ASP A 7 2.68 1.49 -7.86
CA ASP A 7 1.34 1.02 -8.26
C ASP A 7 0.26 1.93 -7.65
N ILE A 8 -0.36 2.75 -8.49
CA ILE A 8 -1.38 3.72 -8.08
C ILE A 8 -2.62 3.03 -7.50
N ALA A 9 -3.01 1.86 -8.01
CA ALA A 9 -4.19 1.15 -7.53
C ALA A 9 -3.96 0.66 -6.09
N LYS A 10 -2.81 0.03 -5.83
CA LYS A 10 -2.40 -0.38 -4.48
C LYS A 10 -2.28 0.79 -3.52
N ILE A 11 -1.71 1.90 -3.97
CA ILE A 11 -1.59 3.12 -3.15
C ILE A 11 -2.97 3.65 -2.76
N LYS A 12 -3.90 3.76 -3.71
CA LYS A 12 -5.28 4.22 -3.44
C LYS A 12 -6.00 3.26 -2.49
N GLN A 13 -5.82 1.95 -2.66
CA GLN A 13 -6.38 0.93 -1.79
C GLN A 13 -5.87 1.07 -0.34
N VAL A 14 -4.56 1.13 -0.14
CA VAL A 14 -3.97 1.19 1.21
C VAL A 14 -4.28 2.53 1.90
N LEU A 15 -4.32 3.63 1.16
CA LEU A 15 -4.74 4.92 1.69
C LEU A 15 -6.19 4.87 2.19
N LYS A 16 -7.08 4.10 1.56
CA LYS A 16 -8.47 3.95 2.00
C LYS A 16 -8.58 3.11 3.27
N GLN A 17 -7.78 2.06 3.40
CA GLN A 17 -7.95 1.03 4.42
C GLN A 17 -7.08 1.22 5.67
N ALA A 18 -5.82 1.61 5.53
CA ALA A 18 -4.87 1.72 6.65
C ALA A 18 -5.00 3.04 7.42
N SER A 19 -4.71 3.05 8.73
CA SER A 19 -4.75 4.30 9.51
C SER A 19 -3.58 5.23 9.15
N ILE A 20 -3.71 6.53 9.44
CA ILE A 20 -2.61 7.49 9.23
C ILE A 20 -1.38 7.10 10.05
N LYS A 21 -1.59 6.54 11.25
CA LYS A 21 -0.51 6.09 12.14
C LYS A 21 0.26 4.94 11.49
N ASP A 22 -0.45 3.89 11.07
CA ASP A 22 0.19 2.69 10.51
C ASP A 22 0.90 3.00 9.19
N LEU A 23 0.31 3.85 8.36
CA LEU A 23 0.94 4.35 7.14
C LEU A 23 2.22 5.12 7.45
N ALA A 24 2.22 6.00 8.46
CA ALA A 24 3.41 6.79 8.80
C ALA A 24 4.54 5.89 9.35
N GLU A 25 4.20 4.95 10.21
CA GLU A 25 5.16 4.00 10.80
C GLU A 25 5.70 3.03 9.74
N GLY A 26 4.85 2.51 8.86
CA GLY A 26 5.23 1.53 7.84
C GLY A 26 5.91 2.11 6.60
N THR A 27 5.62 3.35 6.22
CA THR A 27 6.20 3.99 5.02
C THR A 27 7.32 4.98 5.34
N GLY A 28 7.39 5.46 6.59
CA GLY A 28 8.25 6.58 6.98
C GLY A 28 7.85 7.92 6.37
N LEU A 29 6.64 8.05 5.82
CA LEU A 29 6.11 9.31 5.32
C LEU A 29 5.55 10.16 6.46
N ALA A 30 5.65 11.49 6.33
CA ALA A 30 5.10 12.41 7.31
C ALA A 30 3.57 12.26 7.41
N ARG A 31 3.05 12.25 8.65
CA ARG A 31 1.60 12.13 8.94
C ARG A 31 0.76 13.16 8.17
N ASN A 32 1.24 14.40 8.06
CA ASN A 32 0.55 15.46 7.29
C ASN A 32 0.46 15.11 5.80
N THR A 33 1.50 14.51 5.22
CA THR A 33 1.47 14.08 3.80
C THR A 33 0.42 12.99 3.61
N ILE A 34 0.38 12.00 4.49
CA ILE A 34 -0.61 10.92 4.44
C ILE A 34 -2.04 11.47 4.62
N ALA A 35 -2.23 12.39 5.57
CA ALA A 35 -3.51 13.04 5.80
C ALA A 35 -4.01 13.79 4.54
N SER A 36 -3.15 14.56 3.88
CA SER A 36 -3.49 15.26 2.63
C SER A 36 -3.80 14.31 1.48
N LEU A 37 -3.16 13.14 1.42
CA LEU A 37 -3.47 12.11 0.42
C LEU A 37 -4.83 11.46 0.69
N LYS A 38 -5.12 11.10 1.95
CA LYS A 38 -6.42 10.50 2.33
C LYS A 38 -7.59 11.46 2.16
N SER A 39 -7.40 12.75 2.44
CA SER A 39 -8.45 13.75 2.25
C SER A 39 -8.67 14.15 0.79
N GLY A 40 -7.78 13.75 -0.12
CA GLY A 40 -7.82 14.16 -1.53
C GLY A 40 -7.32 15.58 -1.79
N ALA A 41 -6.89 16.31 -0.75
CA ALA A 41 -6.24 17.62 -0.91
C ALA A 41 -4.96 17.52 -1.77
N ARG A 42 -4.28 16.37 -1.71
CA ARG A 42 -3.18 16.02 -2.60
C ARG A 42 -3.54 14.78 -3.43
N LYS A 43 -3.39 14.89 -4.74
CA LYS A 43 -3.54 13.77 -5.67
C LYS A 43 -2.36 12.79 -5.55
N VAL A 44 -2.65 11.49 -5.58
CA VAL A 44 -1.65 10.40 -5.56
C VAL A 44 -0.72 10.51 -6.77
N GLU A 45 -1.25 10.91 -7.92
CA GLU A 45 -0.54 11.12 -9.18
C GLU A 45 0.53 12.24 -9.10
N LYS A 46 0.47 13.09 -8.06
CA LYS A 46 1.46 14.15 -7.77
C LYS A 46 2.47 13.76 -6.69
N LEU A 47 2.57 12.48 -6.34
CA LEU A 47 3.63 11.98 -5.47
C LEU A 47 4.94 11.89 -6.23
N ASN A 48 6.04 12.12 -5.52
CA ASN A 48 7.34 11.74 -6.07
C ASN A 48 7.45 10.21 -6.09
N LEU A 49 8.29 9.69 -6.99
CA LEU A 49 8.43 8.25 -7.21
C LEU A 49 8.81 7.51 -5.93
N VAL A 50 9.70 8.07 -5.10
CA VAL A 50 10.15 7.46 -3.84
C VAL A 50 8.99 7.25 -2.86
N ALA A 51 8.14 8.26 -2.68
CA ALA A 51 6.98 8.17 -1.80
C ALA A 51 5.92 7.20 -2.34
N ALA A 52 5.75 7.16 -3.67
CA ALA A 52 4.84 6.24 -4.32
C ALA A 52 5.30 4.78 -4.15
N ILE A 53 6.59 4.50 -4.38
CA ILE A 53 7.18 3.16 -4.14
C ILE A 53 6.97 2.72 -2.69
N LYS A 54 7.28 3.58 -1.71
CA LYS A 54 7.10 3.25 -0.29
C LYS A 54 5.67 2.87 0.07
N LEU A 55 4.68 3.56 -0.51
CA LEU A 55 3.26 3.25 -0.30
C LEU A 55 2.87 1.93 -0.98
N THR A 56 3.43 1.63 -2.15
CA THR A 56 3.24 0.34 -2.82
C THR A 56 3.87 -0.81 -2.04
N GLU A 57 5.11 -0.66 -1.56
CA GLU A 57 5.80 -1.65 -0.74
C GLU A 57 5.04 -1.93 0.55
N TYR A 58 4.54 -0.88 1.22
CA TYR A 58 3.69 -1.05 2.39
C TYR A 58 2.38 -1.77 2.07
N ALA A 59 1.74 -1.44 0.93
CA ALA A 59 0.55 -2.17 0.48
C ALA A 59 0.85 -3.66 0.24
N ASP A 60 1.99 -4.00 -0.37
CA ASP A 60 2.39 -5.40 -0.60
C ASP A 60 2.69 -6.17 0.70
N GLN A 61 3.14 -5.48 1.75
CA GLN A 61 3.35 -6.07 3.07
C GLN A 61 2.04 -6.39 3.78
N VAL A 62 1.07 -5.48 3.70
CA VAL A 62 -0.21 -5.60 4.41
C VAL A 62 -1.20 -6.48 3.64
N TYR A 63 -1.24 -6.34 2.32
CA TYR A 63 -2.05 -7.16 1.42
C TYR A 63 -1.15 -8.19 0.77
N LYS A 64 -0.85 -9.27 1.52
CA LYS A 64 -0.24 -10.44 0.90
C LYS A 64 -1.12 -10.89 -0.27
N PRO A 65 -0.54 -11.18 -1.45
CA PRO A 65 -1.31 -11.77 -2.53
C PRO A 65 -1.97 -13.04 -2.02
N ILE A 66 -3.25 -13.24 -2.35
CA ILE A 66 -3.91 -14.53 -2.16
C ILE A 66 -3.15 -15.51 -3.02
N ILE A 67 -2.43 -16.44 -2.39
CA ILE A 67 -1.76 -17.53 -3.10
C ILE A 67 -2.82 -18.61 -3.28
N GLU A 68 -3.50 -18.60 -4.42
CA GLU A 68 -4.30 -19.76 -4.85
C GLU A 68 -3.34 -20.85 -5.36
N ILE A 69 -3.20 -21.92 -4.58
CA ILE A 69 -2.44 -23.10 -4.97
C ILE A 69 -3.42 -24.05 -5.66
N TRP A 70 -3.40 -24.08 -6.99
CA TRP A 70 -4.20 -25.02 -7.78
C TRP A 70 -3.66 -26.44 -7.56
N GLY A 71 -4.43 -27.27 -6.84
CA GLY A 71 -4.15 -28.72 -6.68
C GLY A 71 -3.88 -29.22 -5.25
N GLN A 72 -4.09 -28.44 -4.19
CA GLN A 72 -4.15 -28.97 -2.82
C GLN A 72 -5.60 -29.19 -2.39
N GLU A 73 -5.98 -30.44 -2.12
CA GLU A 73 -7.21 -30.74 -1.40
C GLU A 73 -7.05 -30.25 0.05
N GLU A 74 -7.90 -29.30 0.46
CA GLU A 74 -8.00 -28.89 1.86
C GLU A 74 -8.46 -30.09 2.69
N LYS A 75 -7.57 -30.66 3.50
CA LYS A 75 -7.99 -31.47 4.64
C LYS A 75 -8.48 -30.53 5.73
N ASN A 76 -9.75 -30.15 5.64
CA ASN A 76 -10.48 -29.57 6.77
C ASN A 76 -10.65 -30.67 7.83
N ASN A 77 -10.08 -30.45 9.02
CA ASN A 77 -10.23 -31.30 10.19
C ASN A 77 -11.03 -30.58 11.27
#